data_AF-A0A8T6BR24-F1
#
_entry.id   AF-A0A8T6BR24-F1
#
_cell.length_a   1.000
_cell.length_b   1.000
_cell.length_c   1.000
_cell.angle_alpha   90.00
_cell.angle_beta   90.00
_cell.angle_gamma   90.00
#
_symmetry.space_group_name_H-M   'P 1'
#
loop_
_entity.id
_entity.type
_entity.pdbx_description
1 polymer ?
#
loop_
_entity_poly.entity_id
_entity_poly.type
_entity_poly.pdbx_seq_one_letter_code
_entity_poly.pdbx_strand_id
1 'polypeptide(L)'
;EVLTGDLPTPVKYFNSQIAQEYKAIEKIAQQKLVDMVPEELQDIFAPLIDEHAYSDEEKSLVKQADALCAYLKCLEELAAGNNEFLLAKTRLEATLEARRSQEMDYFMEVFVPSFHLSLDEISQDSPL
;
A
#
# COMPACT_ATOMS: atom_id res chain seq x y z
N GLU A 1 0.97 9.68 7.93
CA GLU A 1 1.05 8.87 9.17
C GLU A 1 1.77 9.54 10.34
N VAL A 2 2.88 10.29 10.16
CA VAL A 2 3.59 10.94 11.30
C VAL A 2 2.69 11.82 12.17
N LEU A 3 1.71 12.52 11.57
CA LEU A 3 0.78 13.38 12.30
C LEU A 3 -0.52 12.68 12.72
N THR A 4 -0.97 11.68 11.96
CA THR A 4 -2.30 11.06 12.10
C THR A 4 -2.27 9.68 12.75
N GLY A 5 -1.08 9.07 12.87
CA GLY A 5 -0.91 7.63 13.04
C GLY A 5 -1.36 6.85 11.80
N ASP A 6 -1.14 5.53 11.82
CA ASP A 6 -1.89 4.61 10.95
C ASP A 6 -3.17 4.16 11.65
N LEU A 7 -4.27 4.16 10.89
CA LEU A 7 -5.55 3.65 11.35
C LEU A 7 -5.83 2.36 10.56
N PRO A 8 -6.17 1.24 11.22
CA PRO A 8 -6.43 -0.01 10.51
C PRO A 8 -7.53 0.16 9.46
N THR A 9 -7.31 -0.39 8.26
CA THR A 9 -8.26 -0.33 7.13
C THR A 9 -9.71 -0.67 7.52
N PRO A 10 -10.00 -1.71 8.33
CA PRO A 10 -11.38 -2.00 8.75
C PRO A 10 -12.05 -0.85 9.54
N VAL A 11 -11.28 -0.05 10.26
CA VAL A 11 -11.78 1.11 11.01
C VAL A 11 -11.95 2.30 10.07
N LYS A 12 -10.96 2.58 9.21
CA LYS A 12 -11.01 3.65 8.17
C LYS A 12 -12.28 3.54 7.32
N TYR A 13 -12.71 2.32 6.99
CA TYR A 13 -13.85 2.05 6.10
C TYR A 13 -15.07 1.46 6.79
N PHE A 14 -15.21 1.62 8.12
CA PHE A 14 -16.35 1.07 8.87
C PHE A 14 -17.70 1.58 8.37
N ASN A 15 -17.78 2.86 8.01
CA ASN A 15 -18.92 3.44 7.30
C ASN A 15 -18.48 4.64 6.44
N SER A 16 -19.37 5.11 5.57
CA SER A 16 -19.09 6.21 4.64
C SER A 16 -18.75 7.53 5.33
N GLN A 17 -19.36 7.81 6.48
CA GLN A 17 -19.12 9.03 7.23
C GLN A 17 -17.71 9.03 7.83
N ILE A 18 -17.30 7.96 8.51
CA ILE A 18 -15.96 7.82 9.07
C ILE A 18 -14.91 7.88 7.96
N ALA A 19 -15.15 7.22 6.83
CA ALA A 19 -14.22 7.26 5.70
C ALA A 19 -14.04 8.69 5.14
N GLN A 20 -15.11 9.49 5.08
CA GLN A 20 -15.05 10.89 4.64
C GLN A 20 -14.31 11.78 5.63
N GLU A 21 -14.64 11.67 6.93
CA GLU A 21 -13.99 12.45 7.98
C GLU A 21 -12.50 12.12 8.07
N TYR A 22 -12.14 10.84 7.93
CA TYR A 22 -10.74 10.44 7.95
C TYR A 22 -9.95 11.00 6.77
N LYS A 23 -10.52 10.99 5.56
CA LYS A 23 -9.90 11.65 4.39
C LYS A 23 -9.73 13.16 4.60
N ALA A 24 -10.69 13.81 5.25
CA ALA A 24 -10.56 15.23 5.58
C ALA A 24 -9.39 15.47 6.57
N ILE A 25 -9.24 14.61 7.56
CA ILE A 25 -8.12 14.65 8.52
C ILE A 25 -6.78 14.42 7.80
N GLU A 26 -6.69 13.43 6.90
CA GLU A 26 -5.48 13.17 6.10
C GLU A 26 -5.10 14.39 5.27
N LYS A 27 -6.07 15.04 4.61
CA LYS A 27 -5.84 16.26 3.84
C LYS A 27 -5.30 17.41 4.68
N ILE A 28 -5.86 17.61 5.88
CA ILE A 28 -5.36 18.63 6.81
C ILE A 28 -3.93 18.30 7.25
N ALA A 29 -3.63 17.03 7.49
CA ALA A 29 -2.28 16.59 7.84
C ALA A 29 -1.28 16.76 6.69
N GLN A 30 -1.68 16.46 5.45
CA GLN A 30 -0.89 16.71 4.24
C GLN A 30 -0.54 18.19 4.12
N GLN A 31 -1.53 19.08 4.23
CA GLN A 31 -1.29 20.52 4.16
C GLN A 31 -0.34 20.99 5.27
N LYS A 32 -0.54 20.53 6.51
CA LYS A 32 0.36 20.85 7.62
C LYS A 32 1.79 20.41 7.36
N LEU A 33 2.00 19.26 6.71
CA LEU A 33 3.34 18.80 6.34
C LEU A 33 3.97 19.70 5.27
N VAL A 34 3.20 20.12 4.27
CA VAL A 34 3.68 21.09 3.26
C VAL A 34 4.06 22.41 3.92
N ASP A 35 3.24 22.92 4.83
CA ASP A 35 3.51 24.19 5.54
C ASP A 35 4.76 24.13 6.44
N MET A 36 5.22 22.93 6.83
CA MET A 36 6.46 22.73 7.59
C MET A 36 7.72 22.76 6.72
N VAL A 37 7.59 22.61 5.40
CA VAL A 37 8.71 22.68 4.46
C VAL A 37 9.14 24.15 4.30
N PRO A 38 10.45 24.46 4.20
CA PRO A 38 10.92 25.81 3.87
C PRO A 38 10.24 26.36 2.62
N GLU A 39 9.86 27.64 2.64
CA GLU A 39 9.05 28.27 1.59
C GLU A 39 9.61 28.05 0.17
N GLU A 40 10.93 28.12 0.01
CA GLU A 40 11.63 27.93 -1.27
C GLU A 40 11.59 26.50 -1.85
N LEU A 41 11.10 25.52 -1.07
CA LEU A 41 10.96 24.12 -1.47
C LEU A 41 9.51 23.63 -1.46
N GLN A 42 8.56 24.45 -0.99
CA GLN A 42 7.17 24.01 -0.80
C GLN A 42 6.52 23.57 -2.12
N ASP A 43 6.80 24.26 -3.21
CA ASP A 43 6.31 23.93 -4.55
C ASP A 43 6.84 22.58 -5.07
N ILE A 44 8.03 22.16 -4.64
CA ILE A 44 8.62 20.87 -4.97
C ILE A 44 7.95 19.74 -4.15
N PHE A 45 7.72 19.96 -2.85
CA PHE A 45 7.21 18.91 -1.95
C PHE A 45 5.68 18.79 -1.95
N ALA A 46 4.95 19.87 -2.18
CA ALA A 46 3.49 19.85 -2.24
C ALA A 46 2.91 18.76 -3.15
N PRO A 47 3.35 18.61 -4.42
CA PRO A 47 2.81 17.58 -5.29
C PRO A 47 3.23 16.15 -4.91
N LEU A 48 4.23 15.98 -4.04
CA LEU A 48 4.67 14.68 -3.54
C LEU A 48 3.91 14.23 -2.27
N ILE A 49 3.29 15.19 -1.56
CA ILE A 49 2.59 14.95 -0.29
C ILE A 49 1.08 14.96 -0.50
N ASP A 50 0.56 15.85 -1.35
CA ASP A 50 -0.87 15.95 -1.65
C ASP A 50 -1.29 14.90 -2.69
N GLU A 51 -2.06 13.90 -2.26
CA GLU A 51 -2.60 12.84 -3.15
C GLU A 51 -3.55 13.40 -4.24
N HIS A 52 -3.97 14.66 -4.16
CA HIS A 52 -4.73 15.33 -5.22
C HIS A 52 -3.87 15.83 -6.37
N ALA A 53 -2.55 15.95 -6.19
CA ALA A 53 -1.64 16.33 -7.25
C ALA A 53 -1.29 15.16 -8.19
N TYR A 54 -1.59 13.93 -7.78
CA TYR A 54 -1.27 12.73 -8.54
C TYR A 54 -2.22 12.59 -9.72
N SER A 55 -1.69 12.21 -10.87
CA SER A 55 -2.50 11.74 -11.98
C SER A 55 -3.28 10.47 -11.60
N ASP A 56 -4.36 10.19 -12.34
CA ASP A 56 -5.14 8.97 -12.11
C ASP A 56 -4.30 7.69 -12.28
N GLU A 57 -3.30 7.71 -13.18
CA GLU A 57 -2.36 6.62 -13.41
C GLU A 57 -1.42 6.42 -12.21
N GLU A 58 -0.76 7.49 -11.74
CA GLU A 58 0.10 7.43 -10.55
C GLU A 58 -0.68 6.96 -9.32
N LYS A 59 -1.90 7.48 -9.15
CA LYS A 59 -2.79 7.09 -8.06
C LYS A 59 -3.20 5.63 -8.15
N SER A 60 -3.45 5.12 -9.36
CA SER A 60 -3.72 3.70 -9.60
C SER A 60 -2.51 2.84 -9.21
N LEU A 61 -1.33 3.16 -9.75
CA LEU A 61 -0.10 2.41 -9.51
C LEU A 61 0.28 2.37 -8.02
N VAL A 62 0.23 3.52 -7.33
CA VAL A 62 0.52 3.58 -5.88
C VAL A 62 -0.47 2.73 -5.09
N LYS A 63 -1.75 2.73 -5.44
CA LYS A 63 -2.76 1.90 -4.77
C LYS A 63 -2.61 0.41 -5.08
N GLN A 64 -2.17 0.06 -6.27
CA GLN A 64 -1.83 -1.33 -6.60
C GLN A 64 -0.63 -1.79 -5.77
N ALA A 65 0.43 -0.98 -5.71
CA ALA A 65 1.63 -1.26 -4.93
C ALA A 65 1.34 -1.39 -3.42
N ASP A 66 0.54 -0.48 -2.85
CA ASP A 66 0.12 -0.54 -1.45
C ASP A 66 -0.60 -1.86 -1.12
N ALA A 67 -1.55 -2.28 -1.97
CA ALA A 67 -2.28 -3.53 -1.80
C ALA A 67 -1.36 -4.76 -1.96
N LEU A 68 -0.42 -4.72 -2.91
CA LEU A 68 0.58 -5.79 -3.09
C LEU A 68 1.48 -5.92 -1.87
N CYS A 69 2.02 -4.82 -1.35
CA CYS A 69 2.85 -4.82 -0.13
C CYS A 69 2.10 -5.42 1.06
N ALA A 70 0.83 -5.02 1.26
CA ALA A 70 0.00 -5.59 2.32
C ALA A 70 -0.26 -7.10 2.11
N TYR A 71 -0.47 -7.53 0.87
CA TYR A 71 -0.68 -8.94 0.53
C TYR A 71 0.59 -9.78 0.77
N LEU A 72 1.75 -9.30 0.32
CA LEU A 72 3.05 -9.92 0.56
C LEU A 72 3.34 -10.06 2.05
N LYS A 73 3.03 -9.02 2.84
CA LYS A 73 3.15 -9.09 4.29
C LYS A 73 2.28 -10.19 4.89
N CYS A 74 1.08 -10.41 4.37
CA CYS A 74 0.24 -11.53 4.81
C CYS A 74 0.87 -12.89 4.46
N LEU A 75 1.49 -13.03 3.29
CA LEU A 75 2.17 -14.27 2.90
C LEU A 75 3.34 -14.58 3.84
N GLU A 76 4.18 -13.59 4.16
CA GLU A 76 5.30 -13.73 5.10
C GLU A 76 4.82 -14.18 6.49
N GLU A 77 3.77 -13.56 7.01
CA GLU A 77 3.20 -13.90 8.33
C GLU A 77 2.62 -15.33 8.33
N LEU A 78 1.94 -15.73 7.25
CA LEU A 78 1.42 -17.09 7.12
C LEU A 78 2.55 -18.13 7.00
N ALA A 79 3.62 -17.82 6.27
CA ALA A 79 4.81 -18.66 6.19
C ALA A 79 5.50 -18.80 7.55
N ALA A 80 5.47 -17.75 8.39
CA ALA A 80 5.92 -17.78 9.78
C ALA A 80 4.94 -18.49 10.74
N GLY A 81 3.80 -18.99 10.26
CA GLY A 81 2.80 -19.72 11.04
C GLY A 81 1.75 -18.84 11.73
N ASN A 82 1.72 -17.54 11.44
CA ASN A 82 0.74 -16.61 12.00
C ASN A 82 -0.57 -16.61 11.19
N ASN A 83 -1.49 -17.48 11.60
CA ASN A 83 -2.79 -17.64 10.93
C ASN A 83 -3.79 -16.49 11.15
N GLU A 84 -3.48 -15.48 11.99
CA GLU A 84 -4.33 -14.30 12.16
C GLU A 84 -4.48 -13.50 10.84
N PHE A 85 -3.50 -13.63 9.94
CA PHE A 85 -3.46 -12.94 8.65
C PHE A 85 -4.31 -13.61 7.55
N LEU A 86 -4.91 -14.78 7.79
CA LEU A 86 -5.75 -15.47 6.78
C LEU A 86 -6.90 -14.58 6.28
N LEU A 87 -7.62 -13.93 7.20
CA LEU A 87 -8.74 -13.07 6.84
C LEU A 87 -8.28 -11.81 6.09
N ALA A 88 -7.13 -11.25 6.46
CA ALA A 88 -6.55 -10.09 5.77
C ALA A 88 -6.15 -10.46 4.34
N LYS A 89 -5.49 -11.61 4.14
CA LYS A 89 -5.14 -12.16 2.82
C LYS A 89 -6.36 -12.27 1.92
N THR A 90 -7.44 -12.90 2.37
CA THR A 90 -8.66 -13.07 1.54
C THR A 90 -9.30 -11.72 1.15
N ARG A 91 -9.27 -10.72 2.03
CA ARG A 91 -9.77 -9.37 1.70
C ARG A 91 -8.86 -8.66 0.69
N LEU A 92 -7.55 -8.85 0.82
CA LEU A 92 -6.57 -8.27 -0.09
C LEU A 92 -6.65 -8.92 -1.48
N GLU A 93 -6.90 -10.21 -1.59
CA GLU A 93 -7.14 -10.90 -2.88
C GLU A 93 -8.30 -10.25 -3.65
N ALA A 94 -9.41 -9.97 -2.99
CA ALA A 94 -10.53 -9.25 -3.60
C ALA A 94 -10.16 -7.81 -3.99
N THR A 95 -9.30 -7.14 -3.21
CA THR A 95 -8.83 -5.78 -3.49
C THR A 95 -7.88 -5.75 -4.69
N LEU A 96 -6.99 -6.73 -4.80
CA LEU A 96 -6.07 -6.89 -5.93
C LEU A 96 -6.84 -7.16 -7.21
N GLU A 97 -7.82 -8.08 -7.19
CA GLU A 97 -8.66 -8.35 -8.37
C GLU A 97 -9.44 -7.11 -8.81
N ALA A 98 -9.97 -6.32 -7.87
CA ALA A 98 -10.66 -5.06 -8.19
C ALA A 98 -9.74 -3.98 -8.78
N ARG A 99 -8.43 -4.08 -8.58
CA ARG A 99 -7.40 -3.15 -9.08
C ARG A 99 -6.52 -3.78 -10.16
N ARG A 100 -6.95 -4.91 -10.72
CA ARG A 100 -6.14 -5.74 -11.62
C ARG A 100 -5.68 -4.98 -12.86
N SER A 101 -4.46 -5.26 -13.27
CA SER A 101 -3.78 -4.66 -14.41
C SER A 101 -2.77 -5.65 -15.00
N GLN A 102 -2.24 -5.35 -16.20
CA GLN A 102 -1.25 -6.24 -16.84
C GLN A 102 0.07 -6.25 -16.06
N GLU A 103 0.48 -5.08 -15.54
CA GLU A 103 1.67 -4.92 -14.73
C GLU A 103 1.55 -5.63 -13.37
N MET A 104 0.35 -5.63 -12.75
CA MET A 104 0.10 -6.40 -11.54
C MET A 104 0.12 -7.90 -11.82
N ASP A 105 -0.52 -8.35 -12.90
CA ASP A 105 -0.52 -9.76 -13.29
C ASP A 105 0.92 -10.27 -13.49
N TYR A 106 1.75 -9.50 -14.22
CA TYR A 106 3.17 -9.81 -14.37
C TYR A 106 3.89 -9.88 -13.01
N PHE A 107 3.64 -8.92 -12.11
CA PHE A 107 4.29 -8.93 -10.80
C PHE A 107 3.87 -10.15 -9.95
N MET A 108 2.58 -10.49 -9.97
CA MET A 108 2.01 -11.64 -9.28
C MET A 108 2.54 -12.97 -9.83
N GLU A 109 2.75 -13.08 -11.14
CA GLU A 109 3.29 -14.29 -11.76
C GLU A 109 4.81 -14.43 -11.57
N VAL A 110 5.56 -13.33 -11.63
CA VAL A 110 7.02 -13.36 -11.69
C VAL A 110 7.69 -13.23 -10.31
N PHE A 111 7.17 -12.37 -9.42
CA PHE A 111 7.86 -12.04 -8.17
C PHE A 111 7.21 -12.66 -6.93
N VAL A 112 5.88 -12.73 -6.88
CA VAL A 112 5.14 -13.22 -5.69
C VAL A 112 5.46 -14.68 -5.32
N PRO A 113 5.69 -15.62 -6.25
CA PRO A 113 6.04 -17.00 -5.88
C PRO A 113 7.28 -17.08 -4.97
N SER A 114 8.25 -16.19 -5.18
CA SER A 114 9.49 -16.15 -4.40
C SER A 114 9.29 -15.81 -2.92
N PHE A 115 8.15 -15.22 -2.53
CA PHE A 115 7.84 -14.89 -1.13
C PHE A 115 7.47 -16.11 -0.28
N HIS A 116 7.33 -17.29 -0.89
CA HIS A 116 7.14 -18.55 -0.18
C HIS A 116 8.46 -19.32 -0.01
N LEU A 117 9.54 -18.84 -0.63
CA LEU A 117 10.84 -19.48 -0.59
C LEU A 117 11.60 -19.04 0.67
N SER A 118 12.31 -19.99 1.26
CA SER A 118 13.35 -19.75 2.26
C SER A 118 14.56 -19.07 1.62
N LEU A 119 15.43 -18.49 2.46
CA LEU A 119 16.69 -17.89 2.01
C LEU A 119 17.57 -18.88 1.24
N ASP A 120 17.58 -20.15 1.66
CA ASP A 120 18.33 -21.21 0.98
C ASP A 120 17.74 -21.49 -0.40
N GLU A 121 16.42 -21.57 -0.55
CA GLU A 121 15.73 -21.78 -1.83
C GLU A 121 15.97 -20.61 -2.80
N ILE A 122 15.96 -19.36 -2.30
CA ILE A 122 16.30 -18.17 -3.12
C ILE A 122 17.74 -18.23 -3.64
N SER A 123 18.67 -18.78 -2.85
CA SER A 123 20.10 -18.84 -3.21
C SER A 123 20.44 -19.95 -4.21
N GLN A 124 19.57 -20.95 -4.40
CA GLN A 124 19.84 -22.12 -5.24
C GLN A 124 19.39 -21.93 -6.71
N ASP A 125 18.44 -21.03 -6.98
CA ASP A 125 17.86 -20.79 -8.31
C ASP A 125 18.61 -19.74 -9.16
N SER A 126 19.95 -19.70 -9.08
CA SER A 126 20.78 -18.96 -10.06
C SER A 126 21.51 -19.89 -11.02
N PRO A 127 20.85 -20.37 -12.10
CA PRO A 127 21.51 -20.56 -13.37
C PRO A 127 21.37 -19.25 -14.17
N LEU A 128 22.38 -18.39 -14.13
CA LEU A 128 22.64 -17.46 -15.24
C LEU A 128 23.19 -18.23 -16.44
#